data_AF-A0AAU6Q257-F1
#
_entry.id   AF-A0AAU6Q257-F1
#
_cell.length_a   1.000
_cell.length_b   1.000
_cell.length_c   1.000
_cell.angle_alpha   90.00
_cell.angle_beta   90.00
_cell.angle_gamma   90.00
#
_symmetry.space_group_name_H-M   'P 1'
#
loop_
_entity.id
_entity.type
_entity.pdbx_description
1 polymer ?
#
loop_
_entity_poly.entity_id
_entity_poly.type
_entity_poly.pdbx_seq_one_letter_code
_entity_poly.pdbx_strand_id
1 'polypeptide(L)'
;MVSAMNAAATRWQGIVTQGLSAVNVNVPAGNCGSNPAFSGTVDDILVFTGSKSIDGPGGVLAQSGPCSVRSSGGLTVYSTLMFDSADLDGFASQLTDIAVHELGHSLGIGSLWSYKGLTSGAGTTDPRYLGTNGNREYVALGGTLGQTPEENTGGSGTAEAHWRERTFGNELMTGYLGSGSNPLSRLSIAGLADLGYSVDYSKADSYSASTLNSLSTDHQFDLAAHEEVLRPKWQVK
;
A
#
# COMPACT_ATOMS: atom_id res chain seq x y z
N MET A 1 -7.96 -16.73 1.70
CA MET A 1 -8.36 -15.38 1.24
C MET A 1 -9.24 -14.63 2.25
N VAL A 2 -10.50 -15.01 2.51
CA VAL A 2 -11.39 -14.25 3.42
C VAL A 2 -10.78 -14.00 4.81
N SER A 3 -10.16 -15.01 5.43
CA SER A 3 -9.48 -14.85 6.72
C SER A 3 -8.33 -13.83 6.66
N ALA A 4 -7.50 -13.89 5.61
CA ALA A 4 -6.39 -12.96 5.40
C ALA A 4 -6.89 -11.52 5.20
N MET A 5 -7.96 -11.33 4.42
CA MET A 5 -8.57 -10.01 4.22
C MET A 5 -9.16 -9.44 5.50
N ASN A 6 -9.82 -10.27 6.33
CA ASN A 6 -10.32 -9.84 7.63
C ASN A 6 -9.17 -9.48 8.59
N ALA A 7 -8.07 -10.23 8.56
CA ALA A 7 -6.88 -9.94 9.34
C ALA A 7 -6.23 -8.61 8.89
N ALA A 8 -6.11 -8.38 7.59
CA ALA A 8 -5.62 -7.14 7.01
C ALA A 8 -6.52 -5.94 7.39
N ALA A 9 -7.84 -6.08 7.26
CA ALA A 9 -8.79 -5.05 7.67
C ALA A 9 -8.65 -4.74 9.17
N THR A 10 -8.58 -5.77 10.01
CA THR A 10 -8.38 -5.61 11.46
C THR A 10 -7.06 -4.90 11.78
N ARG A 11 -5.99 -5.23 11.04
CA ARG A 11 -4.66 -4.62 11.20
C ARG A 11 -4.72 -3.12 10.95
N TRP A 12 -5.29 -2.71 9.82
CA TRP A 12 -5.39 -1.30 9.45
C TRP A 12 -6.42 -0.53 10.29
N GLN A 13 -7.54 -1.14 10.68
CA GLN A 13 -8.52 -0.55 11.61
C GLN A 13 -7.91 -0.29 13.00
N GLY A 14 -6.95 -1.11 13.43
CA GLY A 14 -6.21 -0.85 14.66
C GLY A 14 -5.30 0.38 14.57
N ILE A 15 -4.83 0.72 13.36
CA ILE A 15 -3.88 1.81 13.09
C ILE A 15 -4.60 3.13 12.84
N VAL A 16 -5.65 3.14 12.02
CA VAL A 16 -6.40 4.35 11.69
C VAL A 16 -7.42 4.63 12.81
N THR A 17 -7.20 5.71 13.56
CA THR A 17 -7.91 5.95 14.83
C THR A 17 -9.13 6.86 14.71
N GLN A 18 -9.32 7.51 13.57
CA GLN A 18 -10.43 8.41 13.33
C GLN A 18 -11.11 8.05 12.02
N GLY A 19 -12.43 7.93 12.08
CA GLY A 19 -13.27 7.76 10.90
C GLY A 19 -13.28 9.02 10.02
N LEU A 20 -13.50 8.82 8.74
CA LEU A 20 -13.73 9.82 7.73
C LEU A 20 -15.22 10.06 7.58
N SER A 21 -15.60 11.23 7.06
CA SER A 21 -16.99 11.51 6.78
C SER A 21 -17.55 10.53 5.75
N ALA A 22 -18.76 10.04 6.02
CA ALA A 22 -19.51 9.17 5.14
C ALA A 22 -19.90 9.89 3.84
N VAL A 23 -19.85 9.18 2.71
CA VAL A 23 -20.12 9.72 1.38
C VAL A 23 -21.09 8.81 0.63
N ASN A 24 -22.09 9.39 -0.04
CA ASN A 24 -22.97 8.63 -0.92
C ASN A 24 -22.31 8.43 -2.28
N VAL A 25 -22.24 7.19 -2.73
CA VAL A 25 -21.62 6.82 -4.02
C VAL A 25 -22.57 5.98 -4.85
N ASN A 26 -22.42 6.09 -6.16
CA ASN A 26 -22.96 5.17 -7.14
C ASN A 26 -21.81 4.71 -8.02
N VAL A 27 -21.34 3.49 -7.81
CA VAL A 27 -20.20 2.87 -8.49
C VAL A 27 -20.74 1.85 -9.49
N PRO A 28 -20.66 2.12 -10.80
CA PRO A 28 -21.00 1.13 -11.82
C PRO A 28 -20.11 -0.13 -11.71
N ALA A 29 -20.64 -1.26 -12.17
CA ALA A 29 -19.83 -2.47 -12.30
C ALA A 29 -18.66 -2.22 -13.26
N GLY A 30 -17.47 -2.71 -12.90
CA GLY A 30 -16.26 -2.57 -13.72
C GLY A 30 -15.58 -1.19 -13.69
N ASN A 31 -16.12 -0.21 -12.95
CA ASN A 31 -15.49 1.11 -12.87
C ASN A 31 -14.24 1.10 -11.97
N CYS A 32 -14.14 0.20 -11.00
CA CYS A 32 -13.03 0.06 -10.08
C CYS A 32 -12.42 -1.34 -10.21
N GLY A 33 -11.84 -1.64 -11.38
CA GLY A 33 -11.34 -2.98 -11.69
C GLY A 33 -12.49 -3.92 -12.07
N SER A 34 -12.60 -5.06 -11.40
CA SER A 34 -13.66 -6.06 -11.66
C SER A 34 -14.77 -6.04 -10.59
N ASN A 35 -15.07 -4.85 -10.05
CA ASN A 35 -16.05 -4.69 -8.99
C ASN A 35 -17.50 -4.93 -9.46
N PRO A 36 -18.39 -5.45 -8.58
CA PRO A 36 -19.83 -5.38 -8.80
C PRO A 36 -20.32 -3.93 -8.69
N ALA A 37 -21.50 -3.65 -9.26
CA ALA A 37 -22.15 -2.36 -9.06
C ALA A 37 -22.50 -2.16 -7.57
N PHE A 38 -22.33 -0.95 -7.07
CA PHE A 38 -22.66 -0.57 -5.70
C PHE A 38 -23.33 0.81 -5.68
N SER A 39 -24.43 0.93 -4.94
CA SER A 39 -25.08 2.22 -4.67
C SER A 39 -25.44 2.28 -3.21
N GLY A 40 -24.87 3.24 -2.49
CA GLY A 40 -25.08 3.36 -1.05
C GLY A 40 -24.14 4.36 -0.41
N THR A 41 -24.18 4.39 0.92
CA THR A 41 -23.30 5.21 1.75
C THR A 41 -22.02 4.42 2.04
N VAL A 42 -20.87 5.04 1.81
CA VAL A 42 -19.56 4.55 2.25
C VAL A 42 -19.16 5.33 3.48
N ASP A 43 -19.09 4.64 4.62
CA ASP A 43 -18.41 5.12 5.82
C ASP A 43 -16.95 4.70 5.75
N ASP A 44 -16.02 5.63 5.98
CA ASP A 44 -14.57 5.44 5.81
C ASP A 44 -14.08 5.04 4.40
N ILE A 45 -14.10 3.75 4.06
CA ILE A 45 -13.61 3.23 2.79
C ILE A 45 -14.37 1.96 2.39
N LEU A 46 -14.69 1.85 1.10
CA LEU A 46 -15.19 0.62 0.49
C LEU A 46 -14.10 -0.04 -0.36
N VAL A 47 -13.71 -1.27 -0.01
CA VAL A 47 -12.74 -2.04 -0.78
C VAL A 47 -13.45 -3.17 -1.53
N PHE A 48 -13.43 -3.12 -2.86
CA PHE A 48 -13.90 -4.24 -3.68
C PHE A 48 -12.80 -5.30 -3.73
N THR A 49 -13.02 -6.45 -3.10
CA THR A 49 -12.03 -7.53 -3.06
C THR A 49 -12.55 -8.86 -3.54
N GLY A 50 -11.64 -9.70 -4.04
CA GLY A 50 -11.90 -11.03 -4.53
C GLY A 50 -10.66 -11.65 -5.17
N SER A 51 -10.89 -12.72 -5.92
CA SER A 51 -9.89 -13.27 -6.83
C SER A 51 -10.50 -13.50 -8.21
N LYS A 52 -9.68 -13.39 -9.25
CA LYS A 52 -10.02 -13.73 -10.64
C LYS A 52 -8.77 -14.24 -11.35
N SER A 53 -8.92 -14.86 -12.52
CA SER A 53 -7.77 -15.05 -13.40
C SER A 53 -7.39 -13.70 -14.01
N ILE A 54 -6.12 -13.30 -13.89
CA ILE A 54 -5.61 -12.03 -14.42
C ILE A 54 -4.79 -12.32 -15.67
N ASP A 55 -3.67 -13.03 -15.52
CA ASP A 55 -2.76 -13.36 -16.62
C ASP A 55 -2.15 -14.77 -16.51
N GLY A 56 -2.52 -15.54 -15.49
CA GLY A 56 -2.07 -16.91 -15.30
C GLY A 56 -0.79 -16.99 -14.48
N PRO A 57 -0.25 -18.20 -14.25
CA PRO A 57 0.81 -18.38 -13.25
C PRO A 57 2.08 -17.57 -13.52
N GLY A 58 2.61 -16.94 -12.47
CA GLY A 58 3.85 -16.17 -12.49
C GLY A 58 3.72 -14.77 -13.10
N GLY A 59 2.49 -14.30 -13.33
CA GLY A 59 2.15 -12.96 -13.79
C GLY A 59 1.78 -12.05 -12.61
N VAL A 60 0.72 -11.27 -12.72
CA VAL A 60 0.25 -10.35 -11.66
C VAL A 60 -0.30 -11.14 -10.47
N LEU A 61 0.28 -10.99 -9.29
CA LEU A 61 -0.21 -11.53 -8.02
C LEU A 61 -1.45 -10.80 -7.51
N ALA A 62 -1.42 -9.47 -7.56
CA ALA A 62 -2.49 -8.64 -7.04
C ALA A 62 -2.59 -7.29 -7.75
N GLN A 63 -3.80 -6.75 -7.76
CA GLN A 63 -4.09 -5.39 -8.20
C GLN A 63 -4.77 -4.65 -7.07
N SER A 64 -4.16 -3.59 -6.57
CA SER A 64 -4.72 -2.81 -5.49
C SER A 64 -4.54 -1.31 -5.68
N GLY A 65 -5.47 -0.54 -5.13
CA GLY A 65 -5.29 0.90 -5.03
C GLY A 65 -6.57 1.71 -5.14
N PRO A 66 -6.50 3.02 -4.87
CA PRO A 66 -7.64 3.90 -4.86
C PRO A 66 -8.21 4.03 -6.28
N CYS A 67 -9.51 3.82 -6.40
CA CYS A 67 -10.25 4.14 -7.60
C CYS A 67 -10.74 5.58 -7.52
N SER A 68 -11.30 5.96 -6.38
CA SER A 68 -11.77 7.32 -6.13
C SER A 68 -11.31 7.84 -4.78
N VAL A 69 -11.09 9.14 -4.73
CA VAL A 69 -10.76 9.86 -3.50
C VAL A 69 -11.85 10.88 -3.13
N ARG A 70 -11.83 11.34 -1.89
CA ARG A 70 -12.61 12.48 -1.41
C ARG A 70 -12.04 13.75 -2.00
N SER A 71 -12.91 14.63 -2.48
CA SER A 71 -12.52 15.98 -2.90
C SER A 71 -11.93 16.78 -1.72
N SER A 72 -12.48 16.57 -0.53
CA SER A 72 -11.89 17.04 0.73
C SER A 72 -10.77 16.10 1.18
N GLY A 73 -9.56 16.63 1.36
CA GLY A 73 -8.42 15.88 1.91
C GLY A 73 -7.74 14.90 0.95
N GLY A 74 -8.42 14.42 -0.11
CA GLY A 74 -7.81 13.55 -1.11
C GLY A 74 -7.63 12.09 -0.67
N LEU A 75 -8.34 11.64 0.37
CA LEU A 75 -8.26 10.27 0.89
C LEU A 75 -9.19 9.31 0.15
N THR A 76 -8.84 8.03 0.06
CA THR A 76 -9.61 7.01 -0.67
C THR A 76 -11.05 6.90 -0.16
N VAL A 77 -12.02 6.94 -1.09
CA VAL A 77 -13.44 6.61 -0.83
C VAL A 77 -13.69 5.15 -1.15
N TYR A 78 -13.27 4.70 -2.33
CA TYR A 78 -13.35 3.30 -2.71
C TYR A 78 -12.12 2.88 -3.52
N SER A 79 -11.74 1.63 -3.32
CA SER A 79 -10.58 0.98 -3.93
C SER A 79 -10.93 -0.43 -4.40
N THR A 80 -10.00 -1.05 -5.11
CA THR A 80 -10.04 -2.48 -5.42
C THR A 80 -8.84 -3.16 -4.79
N LEU A 81 -8.97 -4.45 -4.52
CA LEU A 81 -7.91 -5.36 -4.11
C LEU A 81 -8.23 -6.75 -4.66
N MET A 82 -7.59 -7.13 -5.76
CA MET A 82 -7.92 -8.33 -6.51
C MET A 82 -6.70 -9.24 -6.64
N PHE A 83 -6.79 -10.47 -6.16
CA PHE A 83 -5.71 -11.46 -6.32
C PHE A 83 -5.86 -12.25 -7.62
N ASP A 84 -4.74 -12.61 -8.26
CA ASP A 84 -4.78 -13.65 -9.30
C ASP A 84 -4.98 -15.03 -8.65
N SER A 85 -6.13 -15.62 -8.96
CA SER A 85 -6.48 -16.97 -8.55
C SER A 85 -5.49 -18.05 -9.00
N ALA A 86 -4.74 -17.82 -10.09
CA ALA A 86 -3.75 -18.73 -10.63
C ALA A 86 -2.49 -18.84 -9.76
N ASP A 87 -2.24 -17.83 -8.93
CA ASP A 87 -1.01 -17.70 -8.15
C ASP A 87 -1.21 -17.93 -6.65
N LEU A 88 -2.45 -17.89 -6.14
CA LEU A 88 -2.78 -17.99 -4.71
C LEU A 88 -2.11 -19.17 -3.97
N ASP A 89 -1.97 -20.33 -4.62
CA ASP A 89 -1.37 -21.51 -4.01
C ASP A 89 0.14 -21.34 -3.75
N GLY A 90 0.83 -20.54 -4.57
CA GLY A 90 2.27 -20.28 -4.45
C GLY A 90 2.65 -19.46 -3.22
N PHE A 91 1.71 -18.68 -2.66
CA PHE A 91 1.97 -17.69 -1.62
C PHE A 91 1.02 -17.82 -0.42
N ALA A 92 0.32 -18.96 -0.32
CA ALA A 92 -0.67 -19.19 0.73
C ALA A 92 -0.10 -18.98 2.16
N SER A 93 1.19 -19.24 2.37
CA SER A 93 1.88 -19.03 3.65
C SER A 93 2.07 -17.56 4.03
N GLN A 94 2.09 -16.65 3.05
CA GLN A 94 2.28 -15.21 3.24
C GLN A 94 1.07 -14.37 2.85
N LEU A 95 -0.06 -15.02 2.52
CA LEU A 95 -1.26 -14.35 2.05
C LEU A 95 -1.77 -13.26 3.02
N THR A 96 -1.52 -13.39 4.32
CA THR A 96 -1.86 -12.34 5.30
C THR A 96 -0.98 -11.11 5.14
N ASP A 97 0.33 -11.27 5.00
CA ASP A 97 1.27 -10.14 4.81
C ASP A 97 0.95 -9.43 3.49
N ILE A 98 0.74 -10.20 2.41
CA ILE A 98 0.30 -9.66 1.12
C ILE A 98 -1.03 -8.91 1.28
N ALA A 99 -2.03 -9.51 1.94
CA ALA A 99 -3.31 -8.82 2.15
C ALA A 99 -3.17 -7.50 2.93
N VAL A 100 -2.28 -7.44 3.93
CA VAL A 100 -2.00 -6.20 4.68
C VAL A 100 -1.31 -5.18 3.76
N HIS A 101 -0.30 -5.60 3.00
CA HIS A 101 0.43 -4.79 2.03
C HIS A 101 -0.52 -4.17 1.00
N GLU A 102 -1.27 -5.02 0.29
CA GLU A 102 -2.22 -4.62 -0.74
C GLU A 102 -3.31 -3.69 -0.18
N LEU A 103 -3.79 -3.95 1.03
CA LEU A 103 -4.77 -3.07 1.67
C LEU A 103 -4.16 -1.70 2.03
N GLY A 104 -2.85 -1.64 2.28
CA GLY A 104 -2.09 -0.39 2.39
C GLY A 104 -2.13 0.43 1.10
N HIS A 105 -1.93 -0.20 -0.06
CA HIS A 105 -2.11 0.47 -1.36
C HIS A 105 -3.54 0.94 -1.58
N SER A 106 -4.54 0.14 -1.19
CA SER A 106 -5.95 0.55 -1.21
C SER A 106 -6.22 1.81 -0.35
N LEU A 107 -5.56 1.96 0.79
CA LEU A 107 -5.60 3.18 1.62
C LEU A 107 -4.82 4.36 0.99
N GLY A 108 -3.98 4.09 0.00
CA GLY A 108 -3.29 5.10 -0.80
C GLY A 108 -1.78 5.19 -0.57
N ILE A 109 -1.18 4.28 0.20
CA ILE A 109 0.29 4.18 0.27
C ILE A 109 0.83 3.98 -1.15
N GLY A 110 1.89 4.72 -1.49
CA GLY A 110 2.43 4.76 -2.85
C GLY A 110 1.63 5.68 -3.79
N SER A 111 0.48 5.20 -4.27
CA SER A 111 -0.29 5.88 -5.32
C SER A 111 -0.72 7.31 -4.95
N LEU A 112 -1.09 7.55 -3.68
CA LEU A 112 -1.49 8.88 -3.25
C LEU A 112 -0.31 9.79 -2.88
N TRP A 113 0.91 9.27 -2.76
CA TRP A 113 2.09 10.11 -2.50
C TRP A 113 2.33 11.07 -3.66
N SER A 114 2.50 10.54 -4.88
CA SER A 114 2.63 11.35 -6.09
C SER A 114 1.38 12.19 -6.35
N TYR A 115 0.17 11.64 -6.13
CA TYR A 115 -1.09 12.38 -6.28
C TYR A 115 -1.17 13.62 -5.39
N LYS A 116 -0.64 13.55 -4.16
CA LYS A 116 -0.65 14.65 -3.19
C LYS A 116 0.63 15.49 -3.21
N GLY A 117 1.53 15.26 -4.17
CA GLY A 117 2.79 15.99 -4.27
C GLY A 117 3.76 15.68 -3.13
N LEU A 118 3.68 14.48 -2.55
CA LEU A 118 4.59 13.98 -1.52
C LEU A 118 5.82 13.26 -2.08
N THR A 119 5.96 13.20 -3.40
CA THR A 119 7.11 12.58 -4.07
C THR A 119 7.88 13.64 -4.84
N SER A 120 9.20 13.65 -4.68
CA SER A 120 10.14 14.43 -5.50
C SER A 120 11.00 13.51 -6.33
N GLY A 121 11.47 13.98 -7.49
CA GLY A 121 12.30 13.15 -8.37
C GLY A 121 11.56 11.96 -8.99
N ALA A 122 10.24 12.03 -9.12
CA ALA A 122 9.46 11.02 -9.85
C ALA A 122 9.98 10.84 -11.29
N GLY A 123 10.05 9.61 -11.75
CA GLY A 123 10.59 9.19 -13.04
C GLY A 123 12.12 9.22 -13.12
N THR A 124 12.82 9.51 -12.02
CA THR A 124 14.28 9.53 -11.97
C THR A 124 14.85 8.29 -11.29
N THR A 125 16.17 8.17 -11.28
CA THR A 125 16.85 7.11 -10.53
C THR A 125 16.82 7.33 -9.02
N ASP A 126 16.27 8.44 -8.52
CA ASP A 126 16.25 8.73 -7.10
C ASP A 126 15.01 9.49 -6.62
N PRO A 127 13.80 8.88 -6.70
CA PRO A 127 12.61 9.42 -6.10
C PRO A 127 12.72 9.46 -4.58
N ARG A 128 12.22 10.54 -3.97
CA ARG A 128 12.31 10.83 -2.54
C ARG A 128 10.98 11.33 -1.98
N TYR A 129 10.63 10.79 -0.83
CA TYR A 129 9.43 11.16 -0.08
C TYR A 129 9.60 12.51 0.62
N LEU A 130 8.56 13.32 0.56
CA LEU A 130 8.50 14.68 1.09
C LEU A 130 7.65 14.79 2.36
N GLY A 131 6.94 13.72 2.74
CA GLY A 131 6.09 13.73 3.93
C GLY A 131 6.89 13.98 5.20
N THR A 132 6.38 14.88 6.04
CA THR A 132 7.10 15.32 7.25
C THR A 132 7.19 14.20 8.28
N ASN A 133 6.12 13.44 8.46
CA ASN A 133 6.09 12.34 9.41
C ASN A 133 6.95 11.16 8.92
N GLY A 134 6.86 10.80 7.65
CA GLY A 134 7.66 9.72 7.05
C GLY A 134 9.15 10.02 7.16
N ASN A 135 9.56 11.25 6.83
CA ASN A 135 10.95 11.67 6.95
C ASN A 135 11.44 11.68 8.41
N ARG A 136 10.59 12.03 9.37
CA ARG A 136 10.90 11.90 10.80
C ARG A 136 11.19 10.45 11.19
N GLU A 137 10.31 9.52 10.81
CA GLU A 137 10.50 8.11 11.16
C GLU A 137 11.70 7.49 10.42
N TYR A 138 11.98 7.89 9.19
CA TYR A 138 13.20 7.52 8.48
C TYR A 138 14.47 7.96 9.22
N VAL A 139 14.53 9.20 9.71
CA VAL A 139 15.66 9.68 10.52
C VAL A 139 15.73 8.91 11.85
N ALA A 140 14.60 8.60 12.48
CA ALA A 140 14.57 7.81 13.72
C ALA A 140 15.09 6.37 13.51
N LEU A 141 14.92 5.82 12.30
CA LEU A 141 15.52 4.56 11.88
C LEU A 141 17.01 4.69 11.54
N GLY A 142 17.63 5.87 11.65
CA GLY A 142 19.05 6.08 11.31
C GLY A 142 19.30 6.53 9.87
N GLY A 143 18.25 6.93 9.15
CA GLY A 143 18.36 7.53 7.84
C GLY A 143 19.18 8.83 7.83
N THR A 144 20.08 8.98 6.86
CA THR A 144 21.05 10.10 6.81
C THR A 144 20.74 11.13 5.72
N LEU A 145 19.85 10.82 4.79
CA LEU A 145 19.57 11.65 3.61
C LEU A 145 18.50 12.71 3.85
N GLY A 146 17.89 12.75 5.04
CA GLY A 146 16.82 13.67 5.41
C GLY A 146 15.46 13.42 4.73
N GLN A 147 15.46 12.81 3.54
CA GLN A 147 14.26 12.40 2.80
C GLN A 147 14.25 10.88 2.58
N THR A 148 13.11 10.25 2.82
CA THR A 148 12.94 8.80 2.71
C THR A 148 13.09 8.36 1.25
N PRO A 149 13.96 7.39 0.95
CA PRO A 149 14.05 6.76 -0.38
C PRO A 149 12.74 6.07 -0.80
N GLU A 150 12.18 6.45 -1.94
CA GLU A 150 11.12 5.67 -2.61
C GLU A 150 11.76 4.67 -3.59
N GLU A 151 11.06 3.57 -3.90
CA GLU A 151 11.54 2.57 -4.85
C GLU A 151 11.78 3.20 -6.22
N ASN A 152 12.94 2.92 -6.80
CA ASN A 152 13.46 3.57 -8.01
C ASN A 152 13.69 2.57 -9.16
N THR A 153 13.36 1.30 -8.91
CA THR A 153 13.43 0.20 -9.86
C THR A 153 12.05 -0.42 -10.09
N GLY A 154 11.96 -1.33 -11.06
CA GLY A 154 10.69 -1.95 -11.44
C GLY A 154 9.87 -1.11 -12.43
N GLY A 155 8.60 -1.49 -12.61
CA GLY A 155 7.67 -0.85 -13.53
C GLY A 155 6.85 0.27 -12.89
N SER A 156 5.85 0.77 -13.61
CA SER A 156 4.93 1.81 -13.11
C SER A 156 4.05 1.37 -11.93
N GLY A 157 3.95 0.06 -11.68
CA GLY A 157 3.31 -0.50 -10.48
C GLY A 157 4.27 -0.63 -9.28
N THR A 158 5.58 -0.52 -9.50
CA THR A 158 6.61 -0.70 -8.48
C THR A 158 7.23 0.62 -8.03
N ALA A 159 7.82 1.35 -8.99
CA ALA A 159 8.58 2.56 -8.73
C ALA A 159 7.64 3.64 -8.18
N GLU A 160 8.08 4.34 -7.14
CA GLU A 160 7.31 5.37 -6.41
C GLU A 160 6.04 4.86 -5.70
N ALA A 161 5.71 3.58 -5.82
CA ALA A 161 4.60 2.98 -5.08
C ALA A 161 5.06 2.39 -3.73
N HIS A 162 6.36 2.11 -3.60
CA HIS A 162 6.94 1.39 -2.47
C HIS A 162 8.04 2.19 -1.79
N TRP A 163 8.37 1.81 -0.55
CA TRP A 163 9.66 2.16 0.03
C TRP A 163 10.78 1.42 -0.70
N ARG A 164 11.96 2.05 -0.80
CA ARG A 164 13.09 1.45 -1.52
C ARG A 164 13.59 0.18 -0.84
N GLU A 165 13.47 -0.96 -1.51
CA GLU A 165 13.86 -2.27 -0.96
C GLU A 165 15.32 -2.26 -0.51
N ARG A 166 16.22 -1.72 -1.33
CA ARG A 166 17.66 -1.68 -1.01
C ARG A 166 17.99 -0.89 0.25
N THR A 167 17.09 -0.03 0.70
CA THR A 167 17.25 0.71 1.95
C THR A 167 16.50 0.04 3.09
N PHE A 168 15.31 -0.49 2.86
CA PHE A 168 14.40 -0.92 3.92
C PHE A 168 14.28 -2.45 4.09
N GLY A 169 14.85 -3.24 3.19
CA GLY A 169 14.80 -4.71 3.27
C GLY A 169 13.37 -5.19 3.47
N ASN A 170 13.15 -6.01 4.49
CA ASN A 170 11.87 -6.66 4.80
C ASN A 170 10.77 -5.75 5.38
N GLU A 171 10.83 -4.42 5.23
CA GLU A 171 9.70 -3.57 5.65
C GLU A 171 8.48 -3.88 4.78
N LEU A 172 7.30 -4.02 5.39
CA LEU A 172 6.15 -4.58 4.69
C LEU A 172 5.74 -3.86 3.41
N MET A 173 5.91 -2.53 3.32
CA MET A 173 5.51 -1.71 2.15
C MET A 173 6.67 -1.48 1.17
N THR A 174 7.71 -2.30 1.22
CA THR A 174 8.64 -2.45 0.09
C THR A 174 8.06 -3.41 -0.95
N GLY A 175 8.65 -3.44 -2.14
CA GLY A 175 8.20 -4.30 -3.24
C GLY A 175 8.48 -5.80 -3.07
N TYR A 176 9.08 -6.24 -1.97
CA TYR A 176 9.52 -7.62 -1.80
C TYR A 176 9.16 -8.14 -0.41
N LEU A 177 8.65 -9.37 -0.34
CA LEU A 177 8.49 -10.07 0.93
C LEU A 177 9.74 -10.91 1.21
N GLY A 178 10.29 -10.72 2.40
CA GLY A 178 11.31 -11.60 2.95
C GLY A 178 10.71 -12.97 3.32
N SER A 179 11.55 -13.99 3.36
CA SER A 179 11.18 -15.34 3.85
C SER A 179 10.80 -15.39 5.33
N GLY A 180 11.23 -14.39 6.09
CA GLY A 180 10.98 -14.22 7.53
C GLY A 180 9.78 -13.31 7.81
N SER A 181 9.90 -12.49 8.86
CA SER A 181 8.88 -11.50 9.20
C SER A 181 8.92 -10.31 8.25
N ASN A 182 7.75 -9.80 7.85
CA ASN A 182 7.60 -8.57 7.08
C ASN A 182 6.93 -7.48 7.95
N PRO A 183 7.68 -6.78 8.82
CA PRO A 183 7.10 -5.81 9.76
C PRO A 183 6.46 -4.61 9.08
N LEU A 184 5.24 -4.27 9.50
CA LEU A 184 4.62 -2.99 9.17
C LEU A 184 5.16 -1.93 10.14
N SER A 185 6.11 -1.13 9.67
CA SER A 185 6.88 -0.23 10.53
C SER A 185 6.16 1.09 10.81
N ARG A 186 6.74 1.87 11.74
CA ARG A 186 6.34 3.26 11.99
C ARG A 186 6.47 4.15 10.75
N LEU A 187 7.39 3.83 9.83
CA LEU A 187 7.58 4.56 8.57
C LEU A 187 6.32 4.47 7.69
N SER A 188 5.81 3.26 7.49
CA SER A 188 4.58 3.04 6.71
C SER A 188 3.35 3.67 7.35
N ILE A 189 3.23 3.58 8.69
CA ILE A 189 2.16 4.29 9.42
C ILE A 189 2.30 5.81 9.27
N ALA A 190 3.53 6.35 9.25
CA ALA A 190 3.75 7.77 9.02
C ALA A 190 3.35 8.21 7.61
N GLY A 191 3.52 7.34 6.60
CA GLY A 191 3.02 7.57 5.25
C GLY A 191 1.51 7.85 5.24
N LEU A 192 0.73 7.10 6.03
CA LEU A 192 -0.72 7.38 6.19
C LEU A 192 -0.99 8.70 6.90
N ALA A 193 -0.21 9.04 7.93
CA ALA A 193 -0.35 10.33 8.62
C ALA A 193 -0.14 11.52 7.68
N ASP A 194 0.88 11.45 6.82
CA ASP A 194 1.18 12.47 5.81
C ASP A 194 0.13 12.54 4.69
N LEU A 195 -0.58 11.44 4.41
CA LEU A 195 -1.75 11.46 3.54
C LEU A 195 -2.93 12.19 4.19
N GLY A 196 -2.99 12.24 5.53
CA GLY A 196 -4.03 12.93 6.31
C GLY A 196 -4.89 12.00 7.17
N TYR A 197 -4.51 10.74 7.35
CA TYR A 197 -5.16 9.85 8.30
C TYR A 197 -4.71 10.16 9.74
N SER A 198 -5.63 10.08 10.70
CA SER A 198 -5.26 10.02 12.12
C SER A 198 -4.80 8.59 12.43
N VAL A 199 -3.58 8.44 12.95
CA VAL A 199 -2.93 7.12 13.14
C VAL A 199 -2.42 6.88 14.55
N ASP A 200 -2.37 5.61 14.97
CA ASP A 200 -1.72 5.15 16.19
C ASP A 200 -0.40 4.44 15.87
N TYR A 201 0.70 5.14 16.10
CA TYR A 201 2.05 4.58 15.88
C TYR A 201 2.43 3.45 16.86
N SER A 202 1.73 3.28 17.99
CA SER A 202 2.00 2.19 18.93
C SER A 202 1.65 0.82 18.36
N LYS A 203 0.90 0.80 17.24
CA LYS A 203 0.54 -0.41 16.51
C LYS A 203 1.62 -0.88 15.55
N ALA A 204 2.66 -0.09 15.29
CA ALA A 204 3.76 -0.52 14.43
C ALA A 204 4.42 -1.79 14.97
N ASP A 205 4.88 -2.63 14.05
CA ASP A 205 5.76 -3.74 14.39
C ASP A 205 7.17 -3.20 14.71
N SER A 206 7.90 -3.97 15.51
CA SER A 206 9.31 -3.67 15.80
C SER A 206 10.12 -3.70 14.52
N TYR A 207 10.73 -2.57 14.17
CA TYR A 207 11.56 -2.38 13.00
C TYR A 207 12.64 -1.33 13.34
N SER A 208 13.91 -1.59 13.00
CA SER A 208 15.02 -0.82 13.57
C SER A 208 16.15 -0.54 12.59
N ALA A 209 17.05 0.37 12.99
CA ALA A 209 18.16 0.85 12.18
C ALA A 209 19.11 -0.22 11.64
N SER A 210 19.27 -1.36 12.36
CA SER A 210 20.10 -2.47 11.87
C SER A 210 19.57 -3.08 10.57
N THR A 211 18.32 -2.80 10.23
CA THR A 211 17.64 -3.23 9.01
C THR A 211 17.87 -2.25 7.85
N LEU A 212 18.38 -1.03 8.11
CA LEU A 212 18.70 -0.10 7.03
C LEU A 212 19.91 -0.61 6.24
N ASN A 213 19.75 -0.70 4.92
CA ASN A 213 20.73 -1.24 3.97
C ASN A 213 21.06 -2.73 4.17
N SER A 214 20.28 -3.46 4.97
CA SER A 214 20.30 -4.92 4.85
C SER A 214 19.52 -5.27 3.59
N LEU A 215 20.24 -5.56 2.50
CA LEU A 215 19.65 -6.30 1.41
C LEU A 215 19.11 -7.59 2.03
N SER A 216 17.80 -7.82 1.97
CA SER A 216 17.28 -9.16 2.25
C SER A 216 17.87 -10.07 1.19
N THR A 217 18.94 -10.79 1.47
CA THR A 217 19.48 -11.77 0.51
C THR A 217 18.58 -13.01 0.37
N ASP A 218 17.45 -13.01 1.09
CA ASP A 218 16.43 -14.04 1.13
C ASP A 218 15.05 -13.41 0.85
N HIS A 219 14.94 -12.75 -0.31
CA HIS A 219 13.64 -12.38 -0.85
C HIS A 219 12.94 -13.66 -1.26
N GLN A 220 11.82 -13.95 -0.61
CA GLN A 220 11.01 -15.09 -1.00
C GLN A 220 10.17 -14.74 -2.23
N PHE A 221 9.67 -13.50 -2.30
CA PHE A 221 8.78 -13.07 -3.38
C PHE A 221 8.97 -11.60 -3.76
N ASP A 222 8.97 -11.36 -5.08
CA ASP A 222 8.98 -10.03 -5.71
C ASP A 222 7.53 -9.60 -5.95
N LEU A 223 6.90 -8.94 -4.97
CA LEU A 223 5.52 -8.45 -5.15
C LEU A 223 5.48 -7.40 -6.25
N ALA A 224 6.45 -6.50 -6.24
CA ALA A 224 6.59 -5.36 -7.13
C ALA A 224 6.54 -5.73 -8.61
N ALA A 225 7.26 -6.77 -9.03
CA ALA A 225 7.25 -7.22 -10.43
C ALA A 225 5.90 -7.80 -10.87
N HIS A 226 5.04 -8.11 -9.89
CA HIS A 226 3.79 -8.82 -10.06
C HIS A 226 2.60 -8.07 -9.45
N GLU A 227 2.72 -6.77 -9.17
CA GLU A 227 1.62 -5.95 -8.64
C GLU A 227 1.23 -4.86 -9.62
N GLU A 228 -0.09 -4.58 -9.71
CA GLU A 228 -0.59 -3.36 -10.33
C GLU A 228 -1.17 -2.40 -9.29
N VAL A 229 -0.40 -1.36 -8.95
CA VAL A 229 -0.86 -0.27 -8.07
C VAL A 229 -1.69 0.73 -8.85
N LEU A 230 -2.98 0.81 -8.52
CA LEU A 230 -3.93 1.71 -9.15
C LEU A 230 -3.84 3.13 -8.57
N ARG A 231 -4.09 4.11 -9.44
CA ARG A 231 -4.21 5.54 -9.10
C ARG A 231 -5.66 6.00 -9.22
N PRO A 232 -6.11 6.94 -8.38
CA PRO A 232 -7.49 7.39 -8.42
C PRO A 232 -7.81 8.09 -9.74
N LYS A 233 -8.96 7.74 -10.32
CA LYS A 233 -9.49 8.34 -11.56
C LYS A 233 -10.65 9.31 -11.29
N TRP A 234 -11.25 9.25 -10.09
CA TRP A 234 -12.43 10.04 -9.72
C TRP A 234 -12.25 10.76 -8.39
N GLN A 235 -13.03 11.82 -8.21
CA GLN A 235 -13.20 12.52 -6.94
C GLN A 235 -14.69 12.56 -6.59
N VAL A 236 -15.02 12.30 -5.32
CA VAL A 236 -16.40 12.42 -4.81
C VAL A 236 -16.47 13.53 -3.76
N LYS A 237 -17.60 14.24 -3.71
CA LYS A 237 -17.88 15.26 -2.70
C LYS A 237 -18.45 14.64 -1.44
#